data_AF-A0A928QGP8-F1
#
_entry.id   AF-A0A928QGP8-F1
#
_cell.length_a   1.000
_cell.length_b   1.000
_cell.length_c   1.000
_cell.angle_alpha   90.00
_cell.angle_beta   90.00
_cell.angle_gamma   90.00
#
_symmetry.space_group_name_H-M   'P 1'
#
loop_
_entity.id
_entity.type
_entity.pdbx_description
1 polymer ?
#
loop_
_entity_poly.entity_id
_entity_poly.type
_entity_poly.pdbx_seq_one_letter_code
_entity_poly.pdbx_strand_id
1 'polypeptide(L)'
;MIRISFLITGLAAFALTALSGFVLIPWLRKLKFGQTILDIGPTWHRSKQGTPTMGGLMFYFGSIGAVCAGLALMMKELQTITGVVYTNQIISLSISMLTALGFGAIGFVDDYIKVVKKRNLGLKARYKIFGQVFVVAAFLYGQYYIGHINTLVTVPFTDFSIQLGVLYYPIVFLGILFMVNAVNLTDGIDGLCSSVTFIVALGFMVISAAYGYYTNAIFAVAVAGGCAGFLVWNFYPAKVFMGDTGSMFLGGAVVAMAWAINRPEIVLIICFIYTCEALSVVIQMSYFKITHGKRIFKMSPIHHHYEMSGWSEVKIVTVFTTVAAIFAVLSYFAY
;
A
#
# COMPACT_ATOMS: atom_id res chain seq x y z
N MET A 1 11.35 -26.15 -2.39
CA MET A 1 11.84 -25.62 -1.11
C MET A 1 11.60 -24.12 -1.01
N ILE A 2 12.06 -23.28 -1.97
CA ILE A 2 11.69 -21.84 -2.05
C ILE A 2 10.16 -21.58 -1.95
N ARG A 3 9.34 -22.42 -2.58
CA ARG A 3 7.86 -22.35 -2.48
C ARG A 3 7.32 -22.54 -1.06
N ILE A 4 7.99 -23.35 -0.23
CA ILE A 4 7.64 -23.55 1.19
C ILE A 4 7.95 -22.29 1.98
N SER A 5 9.09 -21.65 1.72
CA SER A 5 9.44 -20.36 2.33
C SER A 5 8.38 -19.28 2.05
N PHE A 6 7.82 -19.21 0.83
CA PHE A 6 6.72 -18.29 0.52
C PHE A 6 5.45 -18.59 1.32
N LEU A 7 5.06 -19.87 1.36
CA LEU A 7 3.85 -20.31 2.07
C LEU A 7 3.96 -20.05 3.57
N ILE A 8 5.09 -20.39 4.19
CA ILE A 8 5.35 -20.14 5.61
C ILE A 8 5.34 -18.63 5.88
N THR A 9 5.97 -17.82 5.03
CA THR A 9 5.99 -16.36 5.19
C THR A 9 4.57 -15.78 5.14
N GLY A 10 3.77 -16.16 4.14
CA GLY A 10 2.39 -15.69 4.01
C GLY A 10 1.51 -16.09 5.19
N LEU A 11 1.60 -17.36 5.62
CA LEU A 11 0.84 -17.87 6.77
C LEU A 11 1.29 -17.23 8.09
N ALA A 12 2.60 -17.02 8.28
CA ALA A 12 3.14 -16.34 9.44
C ALA A 12 2.67 -14.89 9.49
N ALA A 13 2.73 -14.16 8.37
CA ALA A 13 2.25 -12.79 8.29
C ALA A 13 0.75 -12.70 8.60
N PHE A 14 -0.05 -13.60 8.01
CA PHE A 14 -1.48 -13.72 8.30
C PHE A 14 -1.73 -13.95 9.80
N ALA A 15 -1.11 -14.97 10.38
CA ALA A 15 -1.32 -15.36 11.77
C ALA A 15 -0.88 -14.24 12.73
N LEU A 16 0.32 -13.68 12.54
CA LEU A 16 0.84 -12.61 13.39
C LEU A 16 -0.03 -11.35 13.30
N THR A 17 -0.44 -10.92 12.09
CA THR A 17 -1.34 -9.78 11.95
C THR A 17 -2.71 -10.07 12.56
N ALA A 18 -3.35 -11.20 12.26
CA ALA A 18 -4.66 -11.55 12.80
C ALA A 18 -4.66 -11.67 14.32
N LEU A 19 -3.67 -12.37 14.89
CA LEU A 19 -3.57 -12.57 16.34
C LEU A 19 -3.25 -11.27 17.09
N SER A 20 -2.47 -10.36 16.49
CA SER A 20 -2.17 -9.06 17.10
C SER A 20 -3.43 -8.23 17.38
N GLY A 21 -4.52 -8.46 16.62
CA GLY A 21 -5.79 -7.76 16.80
C GLY A 21 -6.44 -7.99 18.17
N PHE A 22 -6.26 -9.18 18.77
CA PHE A 22 -6.77 -9.48 20.12
C PHE A 22 -6.16 -8.59 21.20
N VAL A 23 -4.93 -8.11 21.01
CA VAL A 23 -4.21 -7.24 21.96
C VAL A 23 -4.34 -5.77 21.56
N LEU A 24 -4.10 -5.46 20.29
CA LEU A 24 -4.04 -4.09 19.79
C LEU A 24 -5.41 -3.42 19.77
N ILE A 25 -6.48 -4.11 19.37
CA ILE A 25 -7.81 -3.48 19.26
C ILE A 25 -8.34 -3.03 20.65
N PRO A 26 -8.31 -3.87 21.71
CA PRO A 26 -8.67 -3.41 23.05
C PRO A 26 -7.78 -2.27 23.56
N TRP A 27 -6.49 -2.30 23.24
CA TRP A 27 -5.55 -1.24 23.62
C TRP A 27 -5.86 0.09 22.92
N LEU A 28 -6.11 0.08 21.61
CA LEU A 28 -6.52 1.27 20.84
C LEU A 28 -7.84 1.85 21.35
N ARG A 29 -8.80 0.99 21.73
CA ARG A 29 -10.07 1.44 22.36
C ARG A 29 -9.83 2.17 23.68
N LYS A 30 -8.93 1.65 24.55
CA LYS A 30 -8.59 2.30 25.83
C LYS A 30 -7.97 3.69 25.65
N LEU A 31 -7.16 3.85 24.62
CA LEU A 31 -6.53 5.12 24.27
C LEU A 31 -7.49 6.12 23.62
N LYS A 32 -8.78 5.77 23.48
CA LYS A 32 -9.81 6.60 22.83
C LYS A 32 -9.45 6.97 21.39
N PHE A 33 -8.82 6.05 20.64
CA PHE A 33 -8.58 6.18 19.20
C PHE A 33 -9.87 6.08 18.35
N GLY A 34 -11.03 6.49 18.86
CA GLY A 34 -12.24 6.54 18.06
C GLY A 34 -12.12 7.67 17.03
N GLN A 35 -12.41 7.40 15.75
CA GLN A 35 -12.53 8.49 14.78
C GLN A 35 -13.68 9.43 15.16
N THR A 36 -13.38 10.71 15.31
CA THR A 36 -14.39 11.77 15.24
C THR A 36 -14.67 12.00 13.76
N ILE A 37 -15.86 11.60 13.28
CA ILE A 37 -16.22 11.76 11.86
C ILE A 37 -16.38 13.25 11.56
N LEU A 38 -15.80 13.71 10.44
CA LEU A 38 -15.95 15.07 9.93
C LEU A 38 -17.42 15.35 9.58
N ASP A 39 -17.95 16.51 9.98
CA ASP A 39 -19.31 16.94 9.57
C ASP A 39 -19.46 17.12 8.05
N ILE A 40 -18.34 17.31 7.33
CA ILE A 40 -18.27 17.40 5.87
C ILE A 40 -18.14 16.04 5.16
N GLY A 41 -17.96 14.95 5.91
CA GLY A 41 -17.88 13.59 5.38
C GLY A 41 -19.26 12.95 5.14
N PRO A 42 -19.32 11.74 4.59
CA PRO A 42 -20.59 11.05 4.36
C PRO A 42 -21.36 10.84 5.67
N THR A 43 -22.58 11.38 5.75
CA THR A 43 -23.38 11.36 6.98
C THR A 43 -23.76 9.94 7.43
N TRP A 44 -23.81 8.98 6.51
CA TRP A 44 -24.11 7.57 6.78
C TRP A 44 -22.95 6.80 7.42
N HIS A 45 -21.73 7.34 7.43
CA HIS A 45 -20.64 6.74 8.20
C HIS A 45 -20.75 7.01 9.71
N ARG A 46 -21.72 7.83 10.18
CA ARG A 46 -21.95 8.08 11.62
C ARG A 46 -22.15 6.80 12.44
N SER A 47 -22.70 5.74 11.85
CA SER A 47 -22.83 4.42 12.50
C SER A 47 -21.48 3.77 12.84
N LYS A 48 -20.39 4.20 12.19
CA LYS A 48 -19.02 3.71 12.42
C LYS A 48 -18.27 4.49 13.51
N GLN A 49 -18.92 5.47 14.13
CA GLN A 49 -18.35 6.27 15.21
C GLN A 49 -17.91 5.38 16.38
N GLY A 50 -16.69 5.62 16.89
CA GLY A 50 -16.12 4.85 18.00
C GLY A 50 -15.29 3.62 17.59
N THR A 51 -15.26 3.26 16.30
CA THR A 51 -14.32 2.25 15.79
C THR A 51 -12.88 2.79 15.94
N PRO A 52 -11.96 2.04 16.56
CA PRO A 52 -10.59 2.50 16.75
C PRO A 52 -9.84 2.64 15.42
N THR A 53 -9.04 3.70 15.28
CA THR A 53 -8.07 3.88 14.18
C THR A 53 -6.66 3.42 14.57
N MET A 54 -5.70 3.48 13.63
CA MET A 54 -4.32 2.97 13.75
C MET A 54 -4.16 1.44 13.77
N GLY A 55 -5.11 0.73 13.19
CA GLY A 55 -5.00 -0.71 12.93
C GLY A 55 -3.77 -1.08 12.08
N GLY A 56 -3.20 -0.13 11.34
CA GLY A 56 -1.97 -0.30 10.59
C GLY A 56 -0.77 -0.82 11.40
N LEU A 57 -0.74 -0.60 12.71
CA LEU A 57 0.28 -1.18 13.60
C LEU A 57 0.34 -2.71 13.51
N MET A 58 -0.79 -3.36 13.21
CA MET A 58 -0.86 -4.81 13.04
C MET A 58 -0.01 -5.32 11.87
N PHE A 59 0.22 -4.49 10.83
CA PHE A 59 1.11 -4.82 9.72
C PHE A 59 2.58 -4.81 10.12
N TYR A 60 2.98 -3.94 11.06
CA TYR A 60 4.38 -3.85 11.49
C TYR A 60 4.79 -5.09 12.25
N PHE A 61 3.89 -5.65 13.06
CA PHE A 61 4.16 -6.90 13.77
C PHE A 61 4.10 -8.12 12.84
N GLY A 62 3.08 -8.17 11.97
CA GLY A 62 2.88 -9.35 11.12
C GLY A 62 3.75 -9.37 9.87
N SER A 63 3.66 -8.38 8.99
CA SER A 63 4.37 -8.40 7.71
C SER A 63 5.88 -8.28 7.89
N ILE A 64 6.38 -7.35 8.71
CA ILE A 64 7.83 -7.20 8.91
C ILE A 64 8.42 -8.38 9.69
N GLY A 65 7.75 -8.83 10.76
CA GLY A 65 8.16 -10.01 11.52
C GLY A 65 8.23 -11.27 10.65
N ALA A 66 7.24 -11.46 9.77
CA ALA A 66 7.21 -12.58 8.84
C ALA A 66 8.29 -12.50 7.76
N VAL A 67 8.64 -11.31 7.25
CA VAL A 67 9.75 -11.15 6.30
C VAL A 67 11.06 -11.61 6.90
N CYS A 68 11.36 -11.23 8.15
CA CYS A 68 12.58 -11.66 8.82
C CYS A 68 12.66 -13.19 8.94
N ALA A 69 11.56 -13.83 9.33
CA ALA A 69 11.48 -15.30 9.41
C ALA A 69 11.59 -15.98 8.03
N GLY A 70 10.88 -15.44 7.04
CA GLY A 70 10.88 -15.92 5.65
C GLY A 70 12.26 -15.82 4.99
N LEU A 71 12.97 -14.73 5.23
CA LEU A 71 14.35 -14.56 4.78
C LEU A 71 15.30 -15.53 5.45
N ALA A 72 15.20 -15.72 6.77
CA ALA A 72 16.06 -16.67 7.47
C ALA A 72 15.92 -18.09 6.92
N LEU A 73 14.68 -18.50 6.61
CA LEU A 73 14.39 -19.80 5.98
C LEU A 73 14.93 -19.85 4.55
N MET A 74 14.65 -18.83 3.73
CA MET A 74 15.11 -18.79 2.35
C MET A 74 16.64 -18.78 2.26
N MET A 75 17.34 -18.01 3.09
CA MET A 75 18.80 -17.93 3.08
C MET A 75 19.44 -19.25 3.48
N LYS A 76 18.88 -19.95 4.49
CA LYS A 76 19.33 -21.29 4.87
C LYS A 76 19.16 -22.27 3.71
N GLU A 77 18.03 -22.23 3.00
CA GLU A 77 17.78 -23.09 1.85
C GLU A 77 18.72 -22.78 0.68
N LEU A 78 18.92 -21.50 0.37
CA LEU A 78 19.60 -21.05 -0.82
C LEU A 78 21.13 -21.14 -0.70
N GLN A 79 21.67 -20.86 0.49
CA GLN A 79 23.09 -21.09 0.81
C GLN A 79 23.45 -22.57 0.70
N THR A 80 22.52 -23.48 1.03
CA THR A 80 22.73 -24.93 0.94
C THR A 80 22.72 -25.44 -0.51
N ILE A 81 22.03 -24.75 -1.43
CA ILE A 81 21.81 -25.23 -2.80
C ILE A 81 22.75 -24.56 -3.82
N THR A 82 22.95 -23.24 -3.77
CA THR A 82 23.61 -22.50 -4.85
C THR A 82 24.96 -21.91 -4.46
N GLY A 83 25.26 -21.78 -3.16
CA GLY A 83 26.47 -21.08 -2.68
C GLY A 83 26.51 -19.58 -3.04
N VAL A 84 25.44 -19.03 -3.63
CA VAL A 84 25.36 -17.63 -4.09
C VAL A 84 24.77 -16.75 -3.00
N VAL A 85 25.46 -15.64 -2.68
CA VAL A 85 24.97 -14.61 -1.76
C VAL A 85 24.17 -13.57 -2.55
N TYR A 86 22.89 -13.41 -2.20
CA TYR A 86 21.95 -12.47 -2.85
C TYR A 86 22.06 -11.05 -2.28
N THR A 87 23.29 -10.53 -2.16
CA THR A 87 23.58 -9.28 -1.45
C THR A 87 22.73 -8.12 -1.97
N ASN A 88 22.64 -7.92 -3.28
CA ASN A 88 21.87 -6.81 -3.87
C ASN A 88 20.35 -6.96 -3.64
N GLN A 89 19.81 -8.18 -3.74
CA GLN A 89 18.38 -8.43 -3.49
C GLN A 89 18.02 -8.25 -2.00
N ILE A 90 18.94 -8.55 -1.07
CA ILE A 90 18.76 -8.34 0.36
C ILE A 90 18.82 -6.85 0.71
N ILE A 91 19.76 -6.10 0.11
CA ILE A 91 19.82 -4.65 0.28
C ILE A 91 18.56 -4.00 -0.30
N SER A 92 18.13 -4.41 -1.50
CA SER A 92 16.89 -3.93 -2.14
C SER A 92 15.65 -4.19 -1.28
N LEU A 93 15.56 -5.37 -0.66
CA LEU A 93 14.49 -5.69 0.29
C LEU A 93 14.56 -4.81 1.54
N SER A 94 15.76 -4.60 2.09
CA SER A 94 15.96 -3.76 3.27
C SER A 94 15.52 -2.32 2.99
N ILE A 95 15.88 -1.77 1.82
CA ILE A 95 15.40 -0.46 1.34
C ILE A 95 13.86 -0.48 1.25
N SER A 96 13.28 -1.54 0.68
CA SER A 96 11.82 -1.67 0.52
C SER A 96 11.07 -1.66 1.87
N MET A 97 11.59 -2.40 2.85
CA MET A 97 11.04 -2.43 4.21
C MET A 97 11.17 -1.07 4.91
N LEU A 98 12.33 -0.42 4.79
CA LEU A 98 12.56 0.92 5.35
C LEU A 98 11.65 1.97 4.70
N THR A 99 11.36 1.86 3.41
CA THR A 99 10.42 2.75 2.72
C THR A 99 8.99 2.55 3.21
N ALA A 100 8.51 1.31 3.31
CA ALA A 100 7.20 1.01 3.86
C ALA A 100 7.07 1.52 5.31
N LEU A 101 8.08 1.25 6.15
CA LEU A 101 8.13 1.74 7.53
C LEU A 101 8.24 3.27 7.62
N GLY A 102 8.99 3.92 6.72
CA GLY A 102 9.13 5.38 6.68
C GLY A 102 7.80 6.07 6.38
N PHE A 103 7.07 5.59 5.38
CA PHE A 103 5.72 6.10 5.10
C PHE A 103 4.73 5.77 6.20
N GLY A 104 4.81 4.55 6.75
CA GLY A 104 4.02 4.15 7.91
C GLY A 104 4.27 5.02 9.14
N ALA A 105 5.52 5.44 9.38
CA ALA A 105 5.87 6.33 10.49
C ALA A 105 5.26 7.73 10.31
N ILE A 106 5.22 8.25 9.09
CA ILE A 106 4.53 9.51 8.80
C ILE A 106 3.04 9.37 9.11
N GLY A 107 2.42 8.27 8.68
CA GLY A 107 1.01 7.97 8.96
C GLY A 107 0.73 7.79 10.45
N PHE A 108 1.63 7.12 11.17
CA PHE A 108 1.56 6.97 12.62
C PHE A 108 1.59 8.32 13.33
N VAL A 109 2.52 9.21 12.95
CA VAL A 109 2.60 10.55 13.53
C VAL A 109 1.34 11.35 13.25
N ASP A 110 0.77 11.24 12.04
CA ASP A 110 -0.48 11.90 11.67
C ASP A 110 -1.65 11.44 12.56
N ASP A 111 -1.87 10.13 12.65
CA ASP A 111 -2.94 9.54 13.46
C ASP A 111 -2.74 9.80 14.96
N TYR A 112 -1.51 9.70 15.46
CA TYR A 112 -1.18 10.01 16.85
C TYR A 112 -1.52 11.46 17.20
N ILE A 113 -1.19 12.42 16.32
CA ILE A 113 -1.51 13.83 16.53
C ILE A 113 -3.02 14.07 16.52
N LYS A 114 -3.79 13.41 15.63
CA LYS A 114 -5.27 13.51 15.61
C LYS A 114 -5.84 13.18 17.00
N VAL A 115 -5.32 12.13 17.63
CA VAL A 115 -5.85 11.62 18.89
C VAL A 115 -5.36 12.40 20.10
N VAL A 116 -4.04 12.62 20.22
CA VAL A 116 -3.49 13.35 21.39
C VAL A 116 -4.00 14.78 21.44
N LYS A 117 -4.10 15.46 20.29
CA LYS A 117 -4.56 16.85 20.25
C LYS A 117 -6.09 16.98 20.22
N LYS A 118 -6.84 15.87 20.28
CA LYS A 118 -8.32 15.82 20.25
C LYS A 118 -8.92 16.72 19.17
N ARG A 119 -8.28 16.77 18.01
CA ARG A 119 -8.68 17.62 16.89
C ARG A 119 -8.71 16.78 15.63
N ASN A 120 -9.67 17.05 14.76
CA ASN A 120 -9.87 16.25 13.55
C ASN A 120 -8.75 16.46 12.53
N LEU A 121 -8.04 17.59 12.62
CA LEU A 121 -6.87 17.89 11.79
C LEU A 121 -5.62 17.20 12.36
N GLY A 122 -5.10 16.22 11.62
CA GLY A 122 -3.86 15.53 11.95
C GLY A 122 -2.61 16.41 11.83
N LEU A 123 -1.57 15.86 11.22
CA LEU A 123 -0.39 16.60 10.82
C LEU A 123 -0.80 17.64 9.76
N LYS A 124 -0.24 18.85 9.82
CA LYS A 124 -0.53 19.84 8.77
C LYS A 124 -0.03 19.27 7.44
N ALA A 125 -0.81 19.43 6.36
CA ALA A 125 -0.50 18.89 5.04
C ALA A 125 0.95 19.17 4.60
N ARG A 126 1.48 20.37 4.86
CA ARG A 126 2.88 20.73 4.57
C ARG A 126 3.92 19.83 5.23
N TYR A 127 3.70 19.43 6.49
CA TYR A 127 4.63 18.57 7.23
C TYR A 127 4.48 17.11 6.80
N LYS A 128 3.27 16.68 6.44
CA LYS A 128 3.01 15.35 5.87
C LYS A 128 3.75 15.20 4.53
N ILE A 129 3.58 16.17 3.62
CA ILE A 129 4.30 16.20 2.34
C ILE A 129 5.81 16.28 2.54
N PHE A 130 6.31 17.12 3.47
CA PHE A 130 7.76 17.18 3.74
C PHE A 130 8.33 15.83 4.18
N GLY A 131 7.64 15.11 5.07
CA GLY A 131 8.03 13.76 5.45
C GLY A 131 8.03 12.80 4.26
N GLN A 132 6.98 12.84 3.43
CA GLN A 132 6.90 11.99 2.24
C GLN A 132 8.06 12.28 1.28
N VAL A 133 8.35 13.56 1.01
CA VAL A 133 9.48 14.01 0.18
C VAL A 133 10.80 13.43 0.68
N PHE A 134 11.04 13.47 1.99
CA PHE A 134 12.25 12.90 2.59
C PHE A 134 12.35 11.39 2.36
N VAL A 135 11.26 10.64 2.61
CA VAL A 135 11.24 9.18 2.41
C VAL A 135 11.45 8.81 0.93
N VAL A 136 10.84 9.55 0.00
CA VAL A 136 11.05 9.32 -1.45
C VAL A 136 12.49 9.62 -1.86
N ALA A 137 13.08 10.71 -1.38
CA ALA A 137 14.47 11.05 -1.68
C ALA A 137 15.43 9.97 -1.16
N ALA A 138 15.23 9.50 0.08
CA ALA A 138 16.03 8.43 0.66
C ALA A 138 15.87 7.10 -0.11
N PHE A 139 14.64 6.78 -0.53
CA PHE A 139 14.36 5.59 -1.34
C PHE A 139 15.08 5.63 -2.69
N LEU A 140 14.93 6.73 -3.44
CA LEU A 140 15.59 6.88 -4.74
C LEU A 140 17.11 6.88 -4.62
N TYR A 141 17.66 7.52 -3.58
CA TYR A 141 19.09 7.44 -3.29
C TYR A 141 19.55 6.00 -3.03
N GLY A 142 18.79 5.24 -2.24
CA GLY A 142 19.07 3.82 -1.99
C GLY A 142 19.05 2.99 -3.27
N GLN A 143 18.04 3.17 -4.13
CA GLN A 143 17.94 2.48 -5.42
C GLN A 143 19.08 2.86 -6.38
N TYR A 144 19.51 4.13 -6.37
CA TYR A 144 20.66 4.60 -7.14
C TYR A 144 21.95 3.89 -6.69
N TYR A 145 22.19 3.81 -5.38
CA TYR A 145 23.41 3.25 -4.81
C TYR A 145 23.60 1.76 -5.14
N ILE A 146 22.51 0.99 -5.21
CA ILE A 146 22.55 -0.43 -5.59
C ILE A 146 22.51 -0.67 -7.11
N GLY A 147 22.53 0.39 -7.93
CA GLY A 147 22.51 0.30 -9.39
C GLY A 147 21.17 -0.14 -9.98
N HIS A 148 20.06 -0.04 -9.24
CA HIS A 148 18.72 -0.41 -9.69
C HIS A 148 18.01 0.72 -10.46
N ILE A 149 18.53 1.95 -10.46
CA ILE A 149 17.95 3.02 -11.26
C ILE A 149 18.44 2.89 -12.71
N ASN A 150 17.55 2.40 -13.56
CA ASN A 150 17.61 2.57 -15.00
C ASN A 150 16.63 3.68 -15.42
N THR A 151 17.09 4.63 -16.23
CA THR A 151 16.25 5.72 -16.76
C THR A 151 15.54 5.34 -18.06
N LEU A 152 15.71 4.10 -18.52
CA LEU A 152 14.95 3.48 -19.58
C LEU A 152 13.58 3.05 -19.05
N VAL A 153 12.51 3.58 -19.63
CA VAL A 153 11.13 3.20 -19.32
C VAL A 153 10.55 2.49 -20.52
N THR A 154 10.08 1.26 -20.32
CA THR A 154 9.51 0.44 -21.40
C THR A 154 8.00 0.55 -21.36
N VAL A 155 7.38 0.81 -22.50
CA VAL A 155 5.93 0.89 -22.60
C VAL A 155 5.36 -0.52 -22.44
N PRO A 156 4.50 -0.77 -21.44
CA PRO A 156 3.99 -2.10 -21.18
C PRO A 156 3.26 -2.70 -22.40
N PHE A 157 3.33 -4.02 -22.56
CA PHE A 157 2.81 -4.78 -23.73
C PHE A 157 3.54 -4.51 -25.05
N THR A 158 4.65 -3.79 -25.04
CA THR A 158 5.43 -3.50 -26.25
C THR A 158 6.92 -3.61 -25.98
N ASP A 159 7.71 -3.81 -27.03
CA ASP A 159 9.18 -3.73 -26.95
C ASP A 159 9.70 -2.29 -27.04
N PHE A 160 8.80 -1.30 -27.06
CA PHE A 160 9.17 0.11 -27.21
C PHE A 160 9.63 0.69 -25.87
N SER A 161 10.84 1.24 -25.84
CA SER A 161 11.43 1.85 -24.65
C SER A 161 11.88 3.29 -24.91
N ILE A 162 11.70 4.14 -23.90
CA ILE A 162 12.05 5.55 -23.93
C ILE A 162 13.14 5.82 -22.89
N GLN A 163 14.24 6.41 -23.31
CA GLN A 163 15.30 6.87 -22.42
C GLN A 163 14.93 8.26 -21.86
N LEU A 164 14.51 8.33 -20.60
CA LEU A 164 14.10 9.59 -19.97
C LEU A 164 15.27 10.43 -19.44
N GLY A 165 16.42 9.81 -19.18
CA GLY A 165 17.59 10.49 -18.62
C GLY A 165 17.25 11.27 -17.35
N VAL A 166 17.61 12.56 -17.29
CA VAL A 166 17.37 13.42 -16.11
C VAL A 166 15.88 13.60 -15.81
N LEU A 167 14.99 13.53 -16.81
CA LEU A 167 13.54 13.67 -16.60
C LEU A 167 12.94 12.50 -15.82
N TYR A 168 13.63 11.36 -15.75
CA TYR A 168 13.20 10.20 -14.97
C TYR A 168 12.96 10.55 -13.49
N TYR A 169 13.92 11.25 -12.87
CA TYR A 169 13.91 11.54 -11.44
C TYR A 169 12.68 12.35 -10.98
N PRO A 170 12.34 13.52 -11.57
CA PRO A 170 11.16 14.26 -11.17
C PRO A 170 9.85 13.50 -11.47
N ILE A 171 9.76 12.79 -12.60
CA ILE A 171 8.56 12.01 -12.96
C ILE A 171 8.31 10.91 -11.94
N VAL A 172 9.34 10.12 -11.64
CA VAL A 172 9.27 9.04 -10.66
C VAL A 172 9.01 9.57 -9.26
N PHE A 173 9.67 10.65 -8.87
CA PHE A 173 9.46 11.27 -7.57
C PHE A 173 7.99 11.65 -7.35
N LEU A 174 7.39 12.31 -8.34
CA LEU A 174 5.96 12.65 -8.31
C LEU A 174 5.06 11.41 -8.39
N GLY A 175 5.43 10.41 -9.20
CA GLY A 175 4.70 9.15 -9.34
C GLY A 175 4.63 8.37 -8.03
N ILE A 176 5.74 8.31 -7.27
CA ILE A 176 5.79 7.67 -5.96
C ILE A 176 4.88 8.41 -4.96
N LEU A 177 5.02 9.75 -4.88
CA LEU A 177 4.15 10.55 -4.01
C LEU A 177 2.68 10.36 -4.36
N PHE A 178 2.36 10.38 -5.65
CA PHE A 178 1.01 10.14 -6.14
C PHE A 178 0.51 8.75 -5.70
N MET A 179 1.30 7.70 -5.89
CA MET A 179 0.85 6.34 -5.61
C MET A 179 0.68 6.05 -4.12
N VAL A 180 1.57 6.56 -3.25
CA VAL A 180 1.40 6.40 -1.80
C VAL A 180 0.13 7.10 -1.31
N ASN A 181 -0.13 8.32 -1.81
CA ASN A 181 -1.36 9.04 -1.46
C ASN A 181 -2.59 8.38 -2.09
N ALA A 182 -2.46 7.73 -3.26
CA ALA A 182 -3.54 6.97 -3.89
C ALA A 182 -3.98 5.78 -3.04
N VAL A 183 -3.02 5.02 -2.48
CA VAL A 183 -3.33 3.93 -1.53
C VAL A 183 -3.98 4.48 -0.26
N ASN A 184 -3.50 5.62 0.26
CA ASN A 184 -4.13 6.30 1.41
C ASN A 184 -5.57 6.75 1.12
N LEU A 185 -5.86 7.26 -0.08
CA LEU A 185 -7.21 7.66 -0.48
C LEU A 185 -8.17 6.48 -0.64
N THR A 186 -7.65 5.29 -0.94
CA THR A 186 -8.46 4.08 -1.13
C THR A 186 -8.94 3.49 0.21
N ASP A 187 -8.37 3.92 1.34
CA ASP A 187 -8.79 3.52 2.70
C ASP A 187 -10.02 4.32 3.18
N GLY A 188 -11.12 4.27 2.42
CA GLY A 188 -12.35 5.03 2.68
C GLY A 188 -13.56 4.20 3.14
N ILE A 189 -13.56 2.89 2.87
CA ILE A 189 -14.62 1.94 3.29
C ILE A 189 -14.03 0.64 3.84
N ASP A 190 -14.83 -0.11 4.58
CA ASP A 190 -14.38 -1.29 5.33
C ASP A 190 -13.82 -2.37 4.39
N GLY A 191 -12.56 -2.74 4.57
CA GLY A 191 -11.91 -3.80 3.80
C GLY A 191 -11.44 -3.42 2.39
N LEU A 192 -11.71 -2.22 1.86
CA LEU A 192 -11.37 -1.88 0.47
C LEU A 192 -9.86 -1.85 0.23
N CYS A 193 -9.14 -1.01 0.96
CA CYS A 193 -7.70 -0.83 0.76
C CYS A 193 -6.95 -2.16 0.93
N SER A 194 -7.23 -2.89 2.02
CA SER A 194 -6.56 -4.16 2.31
C SER A 194 -6.90 -5.27 1.30
N SER A 195 -8.14 -5.36 0.81
CA SER A 195 -8.51 -6.37 -0.21
C SER A 195 -7.84 -6.08 -1.56
N VAL A 196 -7.78 -4.82 -1.97
CA VAL A 196 -7.05 -4.43 -3.19
C VAL A 196 -5.55 -4.67 -3.02
N THR A 197 -4.96 -4.30 -1.88
CA THR A 197 -3.52 -4.51 -1.64
C THR A 197 -3.16 -5.98 -1.57
N PHE A 198 -4.02 -6.84 -1.01
CA PHE A 198 -3.84 -8.28 -1.01
C PHE A 198 -3.61 -8.81 -2.43
N ILE A 199 -4.46 -8.42 -3.38
CA ILE A 199 -4.36 -8.84 -4.77
C ILE A 199 -3.14 -8.24 -5.47
N VAL A 200 -2.88 -6.94 -5.27
CA VAL A 200 -1.69 -6.26 -5.83
C VAL A 200 -0.40 -6.95 -5.35
N ALA A 201 -0.32 -7.27 -4.07
CA ALA A 201 0.82 -7.95 -3.48
C ALA A 201 0.98 -9.38 -4.02
N LEU A 202 -0.12 -10.13 -4.22
CA LEU A 202 -0.04 -11.44 -4.89
C LEU A 202 0.44 -11.33 -6.34
N GLY A 203 0.01 -10.31 -7.08
CA GLY A 203 0.52 -10.04 -8.44
C GLY A 203 2.02 -9.79 -8.44
N PHE A 204 2.51 -8.91 -7.56
CA PHE A 204 3.95 -8.68 -7.40
C PHE A 204 4.70 -9.95 -6.95
N MET A 205 4.13 -10.77 -6.08
CA MET A 205 4.72 -12.06 -5.68
C MET A 205 4.91 -12.97 -6.90
N VAL A 206 3.90 -13.11 -7.75
CA VAL A 206 3.95 -13.95 -8.95
C VAL A 206 5.01 -13.44 -9.93
N ILE A 207 4.99 -12.14 -10.26
CA ILE A 207 5.99 -11.52 -11.15
C ILE A 207 7.39 -11.71 -10.56
N SER A 208 7.59 -11.37 -9.30
CA SER A 208 8.90 -11.47 -8.64
C SER A 208 9.44 -12.90 -8.63
N ALA A 209 8.59 -13.89 -8.35
CA ALA A 209 8.98 -15.29 -8.36
C ALA A 209 9.32 -15.79 -9.77
N ALA A 210 8.58 -15.35 -10.79
CA ALA A 210 8.81 -15.74 -12.18
C ALA A 210 10.13 -15.21 -12.75
N TYR A 211 10.51 -13.98 -12.37
CA TYR A 211 11.72 -13.31 -12.86
C TYR A 211 12.91 -13.36 -11.89
N GLY A 212 12.83 -14.18 -10.83
CA GLY A 212 13.96 -14.45 -9.93
C GLY A 212 14.24 -13.40 -8.85
N TYR A 213 13.32 -12.46 -8.60
CA TYR A 213 13.36 -11.49 -7.50
C TYR A 213 12.81 -12.09 -6.20
N TYR A 214 13.40 -13.17 -5.72
CA TYR A 214 12.83 -13.99 -4.65
C TYR A 214 12.69 -13.26 -3.30
N THR A 215 13.58 -12.33 -2.96
CA THR A 215 13.43 -11.50 -1.75
C THR A 215 12.21 -10.59 -1.84
N ASN A 216 11.92 -10.05 -3.03
CA ASN A 216 10.71 -9.26 -3.27
C ASN A 216 9.46 -10.13 -3.24
N ALA A 217 9.53 -11.37 -3.73
CA ALA A 217 8.42 -12.32 -3.61
C ALA A 217 8.08 -12.64 -2.14
N ILE A 218 9.10 -12.80 -1.27
CA ILE A 218 8.94 -12.95 0.19
C ILE A 218 8.25 -11.71 0.78
N PHE A 219 8.68 -10.51 0.40
CA PHE A 219 8.06 -9.27 0.87
C PHE A 219 6.61 -9.16 0.44
N ALA A 220 6.34 -9.43 -0.84
CA ALA A 220 5.02 -9.37 -1.43
C ALA A 220 4.05 -10.36 -0.77
N VAL A 221 4.46 -11.62 -0.56
CA VAL A 221 3.62 -12.60 0.13
C VAL A 221 3.41 -12.26 1.61
N ALA A 222 4.38 -11.62 2.29
CA ALA A 222 4.21 -11.13 3.65
C ALA A 222 3.22 -9.96 3.74
N VAL A 223 3.23 -9.05 2.76
CA VAL A 223 2.25 -7.96 2.66
C VAL A 223 0.86 -8.52 2.35
N ALA A 224 0.75 -9.50 1.44
CA ALA A 224 -0.50 -10.19 1.16
C ALA A 224 -1.04 -10.91 2.40
N GLY A 225 -0.22 -11.72 3.08
CA GLY A 225 -0.60 -12.41 4.31
C GLY A 225 -1.03 -11.42 5.41
N GLY A 226 -0.30 -10.32 5.59
CA GLY A 226 -0.68 -9.25 6.50
C GLY A 226 -2.03 -8.63 6.16
N CYS A 227 -2.30 -8.32 4.89
CA CYS A 227 -3.61 -7.83 4.44
C CYS A 227 -4.74 -8.81 4.77
N ALA A 228 -4.56 -10.09 4.44
CA ALA A 228 -5.53 -11.12 4.77
C ALA A 228 -5.77 -11.24 6.31
N GLY A 229 -4.71 -11.13 7.11
CA GLY A 229 -4.83 -11.17 8.57
C GLY A 229 -5.53 -9.93 9.15
N PHE A 230 -5.32 -8.76 8.53
CA PHE A 230 -5.98 -7.52 8.92
C PHE A 230 -7.48 -7.54 8.55
N LEU A 231 -7.83 -8.12 7.41
CA LEU A 231 -9.22 -8.26 6.96
C LEU A 231 -10.10 -9.05 7.94
N VAL A 232 -9.54 -9.95 8.76
CA VAL A 232 -10.26 -10.63 9.85
C VAL A 232 -10.95 -9.62 10.80
N TRP A 233 -10.37 -8.43 10.95
CA TRP A 233 -10.85 -7.37 11.84
C TRP A 233 -11.41 -6.16 11.11
N ASN A 234 -11.04 -5.95 9.85
CA ASN A 234 -11.39 -4.76 9.08
C ASN A 234 -12.48 -4.98 8.03
N PHE A 235 -12.79 -6.23 7.65
CA PHE A 235 -13.88 -6.49 6.72
C PHE A 235 -15.23 -6.06 7.31
N TYR A 236 -16.15 -5.60 6.45
CA TYR A 236 -17.43 -5.03 6.88
C TYR A 236 -18.24 -6.02 7.75
N PRO A 237 -18.75 -5.59 8.92
CA PRO A 237 -18.52 -4.30 9.59
C PRO A 237 -17.17 -4.26 10.35
N ALA A 238 -16.36 -3.22 10.12
CA ALA A 238 -15.02 -3.11 10.67
C ALA A 238 -14.97 -2.97 12.21
N LYS A 239 -14.04 -3.68 12.84
CA LYS A 239 -13.72 -3.57 14.29
C LYS A 239 -12.54 -2.64 14.55
N VAL A 240 -11.77 -2.33 13.51
CA VAL A 240 -10.62 -1.41 13.53
C VAL A 240 -10.42 -0.82 12.13
N PHE A 241 -10.05 0.46 12.08
CA PHE A 241 -9.64 1.14 10.86
C PHE A 241 -8.14 1.15 10.71
N MET A 242 -7.68 1.05 9.48
CA MET A 242 -6.26 1.01 9.14
C MET A 242 -5.57 2.33 9.53
N GLY A 243 -6.21 3.45 9.20
CA GLY A 243 -5.69 4.80 9.43
C GLY A 243 -4.55 5.13 8.46
N ASP A 244 -4.01 6.34 8.59
CA ASP A 244 -2.84 6.76 7.80
C ASP A 244 -1.62 5.88 8.13
N THR A 245 -1.54 5.39 9.38
CA THR A 245 -0.52 4.44 9.83
C THR A 245 -0.37 3.24 8.89
N GLY A 246 -1.49 2.58 8.54
CA GLY A 246 -1.43 1.38 7.71
C GLY A 246 -1.48 1.69 6.22
N SER A 247 -2.32 2.64 5.80
CA SER A 247 -2.53 2.89 4.37
C SER A 247 -1.31 3.56 3.71
N MET A 248 -0.57 4.41 4.43
CA MET A 248 0.71 4.92 3.94
C MET A 248 1.80 3.85 3.96
N PHE A 249 1.81 2.95 4.95
CA PHE A 249 2.70 1.79 4.97
C PHE A 249 2.49 0.90 3.74
N LEU A 250 1.24 0.54 3.44
CA LEU A 250 0.88 -0.25 2.26
C LEU A 250 1.24 0.49 0.96
N GLY A 251 1.02 1.81 0.91
CA GLY A 251 1.47 2.64 -0.22
C GLY A 251 2.97 2.57 -0.44
N GLY A 252 3.76 2.70 0.63
CA GLY A 252 5.22 2.55 0.58
C GLY A 252 5.66 1.15 0.14
N ALA A 253 5.00 0.11 0.65
CA ALA A 253 5.28 -1.27 0.26
C ALA A 253 4.98 -1.53 -1.22
N VAL A 254 3.84 -1.07 -1.73
CA VAL A 254 3.42 -1.21 -3.13
C VAL A 254 4.41 -0.53 -4.08
N VAL A 255 4.82 0.71 -3.76
CA VAL A 255 5.85 1.40 -4.54
C VAL A 255 7.17 0.64 -4.50
N ALA A 256 7.61 0.22 -3.31
CA ALA A 256 8.89 -0.47 -3.19
C ALA A 256 8.93 -1.78 -3.99
N MET A 257 7.84 -2.56 -3.98
CA MET A 257 7.71 -3.79 -4.76
C MET A 257 7.84 -3.54 -6.28
N ALA A 258 7.34 -2.42 -6.79
CA ALA A 258 7.43 -2.07 -8.21
C ALA A 258 8.88 -1.78 -8.67
N TRP A 259 9.68 -1.13 -7.83
CA TRP A 259 11.10 -0.88 -8.14
C TRP A 259 11.97 -2.12 -7.94
N ALA A 260 11.61 -2.98 -6.98
CA ALA A 260 12.36 -4.20 -6.71
C ALA A 260 12.36 -5.21 -7.87
N ILE A 261 11.40 -5.11 -8.81
CA ILE A 261 11.35 -5.93 -10.04
C ILE A 261 12.01 -5.27 -11.26
N ASN A 262 12.67 -4.11 -11.07
CA ASN A 262 13.36 -3.34 -12.12
C ASN A 262 12.48 -2.91 -13.31
N ARG A 263 11.15 -2.91 -13.15
CA ARG A 263 10.14 -2.45 -14.11
C ARG A 263 9.08 -1.60 -13.40
N PRO A 264 9.46 -0.45 -12.80
CA PRO A 264 8.56 0.34 -11.98
C PRO A 264 7.29 0.85 -12.69
N GLU A 265 7.33 1.00 -14.01
CA GLU A 265 6.18 1.36 -14.84
C GLU A 265 5.00 0.36 -14.75
N ILE A 266 5.27 -0.90 -14.36
CA ILE A 266 4.24 -1.92 -14.13
C ILE A 266 3.28 -1.48 -13.01
N VAL A 267 3.73 -0.59 -12.11
CA VAL A 267 2.87 0.01 -11.07
C VAL A 267 1.62 0.65 -11.67
N LEU A 268 1.68 1.24 -12.87
CA LEU A 268 0.52 1.90 -13.49
C LEU A 268 -0.59 0.92 -13.87
N ILE A 269 -0.22 -0.34 -14.15
CA ILE A 269 -1.17 -1.40 -14.51
C ILE A 269 -1.65 -2.09 -13.25
N ILE A 270 -0.74 -2.64 -12.45
CA ILE A 270 -1.12 -3.43 -11.27
C ILE A 270 -1.86 -2.58 -10.22
N CYS A 271 -1.56 -1.29 -10.11
CA CYS A 271 -2.22 -0.34 -9.22
C CYS A 271 -3.34 0.47 -9.90
N PHE A 272 -3.98 -0.09 -10.93
CA PHE A 272 -5.03 0.59 -11.69
C PHE A 272 -6.13 1.18 -10.79
N ILE A 273 -6.63 0.43 -9.81
CA ILE A 273 -7.66 0.91 -8.87
C ILE A 273 -7.19 2.13 -8.08
N TYR A 274 -5.98 2.11 -7.52
CA TYR A 274 -5.40 3.25 -6.81
C TYR A 274 -5.28 4.46 -7.72
N THR A 275 -4.84 4.23 -8.96
CA THR A 275 -4.74 5.30 -9.97
C THR A 275 -6.10 5.93 -10.26
N CYS A 276 -7.16 5.13 -10.46
CA CYS A 276 -8.52 5.62 -10.67
C CYS A 276 -9.04 6.41 -9.45
N GLU A 277 -8.80 5.90 -8.25
CA GLU A 277 -9.18 6.55 -6.99
C GLU A 277 -8.55 7.95 -6.88
N ALA A 278 -7.23 8.06 -7.03
CA ALA A 278 -6.55 9.34 -6.94
C ALA A 278 -6.87 10.28 -8.11
N LEU A 279 -6.95 9.77 -9.34
CA LEU A 279 -7.35 10.59 -10.50
C LEU A 279 -8.76 11.13 -10.35
N SER A 280 -9.69 10.37 -9.77
CA SER A 280 -11.05 10.87 -9.51
C SER A 280 -11.06 12.11 -8.62
N VAL A 281 -10.18 12.16 -7.61
CA VAL A 281 -10.00 13.33 -6.73
C VAL A 281 -9.40 14.50 -7.49
N VAL A 282 -8.34 14.27 -8.27
CA VAL A 282 -7.69 15.33 -9.07
C VAL A 282 -8.67 15.93 -10.08
N ILE A 283 -9.41 15.08 -10.80
CA ILE A 283 -10.43 15.48 -11.77
C ILE A 283 -11.55 16.25 -11.08
N GLN A 284 -12.10 15.74 -9.98
CA GLN A 284 -13.17 16.40 -9.22
C GLN A 284 -12.73 17.79 -8.73
N MET A 285 -11.56 17.87 -8.09
CA MET A 285 -11.03 19.12 -7.54
C MET A 285 -10.77 20.16 -8.64
N SER A 286 -10.23 19.73 -9.78
CA SER A 286 -9.96 20.62 -10.92
C SER A 286 -11.26 21.09 -11.56
N TYR A 287 -12.22 20.18 -11.79
CA TYR A 287 -13.52 20.49 -12.37
C TYR A 287 -14.32 21.46 -11.48
N PHE A 288 -14.35 21.23 -10.16
CA PHE A 288 -15.05 22.11 -9.21
C PHE A 288 -14.50 23.54 -9.23
N LYS A 289 -13.18 23.70 -9.34
CA LYS A 289 -12.52 25.00 -9.46
C LYS A 289 -12.82 25.68 -10.80
N ILE A 290 -12.68 24.96 -11.90
CA ILE A 290 -12.88 25.49 -13.27
C ILE A 290 -14.34 25.90 -13.50
N THR A 291 -15.29 25.14 -12.95
CA THR A 291 -16.72 25.38 -13.14
C THR A 291 -17.36 26.23 -12.04
N HIS A 292 -16.55 26.73 -11.10
CA HIS A 292 -16.99 27.52 -9.95
C HIS A 292 -18.11 26.85 -9.11
N GLY A 293 -18.04 25.52 -8.95
CA GLY A 293 -18.89 24.80 -8.01
C GLY A 293 -19.61 23.55 -8.54
N LYS A 294 -19.48 23.21 -9.82
CA LYS A 294 -20.09 21.97 -10.35
C LYS A 294 -19.25 20.75 -9.96
N ARG A 295 -19.92 19.61 -9.77
CA ARG A 295 -19.30 18.32 -9.42
C ARG A 295 -19.49 17.34 -10.57
N ILE A 296 -18.43 16.64 -10.98
CA ILE A 296 -18.49 15.64 -12.05
C ILE A 296 -18.84 14.26 -11.50
N PHE A 297 -18.22 13.87 -10.38
CA PHE A 297 -18.63 12.75 -9.55
C PHE A 297 -19.53 13.24 -8.42
N LYS A 298 -20.51 12.42 -8.03
CA LYS A 298 -21.36 12.65 -6.84
C LYS A 298 -20.52 12.97 -5.59
N MET A 299 -19.44 12.21 -5.41
CA MET A 299 -18.40 12.42 -4.39
C MET A 299 -17.09 11.81 -4.90
N SER A 300 -15.95 12.32 -4.44
CA SER A 300 -14.62 11.76 -4.69
C SER A 300 -13.94 11.45 -3.35
N PRO A 301 -13.17 10.35 -3.21
CA PRO A 301 -12.76 9.42 -4.28
C PRO A 301 -13.91 8.56 -4.88
N ILE A 302 -13.63 7.86 -5.98
CA ILE A 302 -14.66 7.24 -6.82
C ILE A 302 -15.47 6.15 -6.12
N HIS A 303 -14.94 5.46 -5.10
CA HIS A 303 -15.75 4.54 -4.29
C HIS A 303 -16.96 5.24 -3.64
N HIS A 304 -16.82 6.47 -3.15
CA HIS A 304 -17.95 7.23 -2.58
C HIS A 304 -18.98 7.63 -3.64
N HIS A 305 -18.56 7.83 -4.90
CA HIS A 305 -19.52 8.01 -6.00
C HIS A 305 -20.43 6.79 -6.18
N TYR A 306 -19.88 5.58 -6.03
CA TYR A 306 -20.66 4.35 -6.10
C TYR A 306 -21.55 4.15 -4.87
N GLU A 307 -21.09 4.49 -3.66
CA GLU A 307 -21.95 4.50 -2.46
C GLU A 307 -23.16 5.43 -2.64
N MET A 308 -22.92 6.67 -3.10
CA MET A 308 -23.99 7.64 -3.44
C MET A 308 -24.84 7.23 -4.65
N SER A 309 -24.47 6.13 -5.32
CA SER A 309 -25.24 5.51 -6.40
C SER A 309 -25.96 4.25 -5.94
N GLY A 310 -26.01 3.98 -4.63
CA GLY A 310 -26.77 2.90 -4.03
C GLY A 310 -26.02 1.57 -3.95
N TRP A 311 -24.70 1.56 -4.18
CA TRP A 311 -23.92 0.34 -4.00
C TRP A 311 -23.58 0.14 -2.52
N SER A 312 -23.77 -1.09 -2.01
CA SER A 312 -23.28 -1.48 -0.69
C SER A 312 -21.76 -1.49 -0.65
N GLU A 313 -21.16 -1.23 0.52
CA GLU A 313 -19.71 -1.31 0.73
C GLU A 313 -19.12 -2.64 0.25
N VAL A 314 -19.74 -3.76 0.61
CA VAL A 314 -19.30 -5.11 0.19
C VAL A 314 -19.24 -5.23 -1.34
N LYS A 315 -20.28 -4.77 -2.05
CA LYS A 315 -20.30 -4.75 -3.52
C LYS A 315 -19.14 -3.94 -4.10
N ILE A 316 -18.83 -2.77 -3.54
CA ILE A 316 -17.72 -1.92 -4.00
C ILE A 316 -16.39 -2.66 -3.80
N VAL A 317 -16.15 -3.21 -2.61
CA VAL A 317 -14.95 -4.00 -2.29
C VAL A 317 -14.79 -5.17 -3.26
N THR A 318 -15.85 -5.95 -3.49
CA THR A 318 -15.82 -7.09 -4.42
C THR A 318 -15.48 -6.66 -5.84
N VAL A 319 -16.13 -5.62 -6.38
CA VAL A 319 -15.87 -5.14 -7.74
C VAL A 319 -14.46 -4.59 -7.88
N PHE A 320 -14.01 -3.76 -6.94
CA PHE A 320 -12.69 -3.14 -7.00
C PHE A 320 -11.59 -4.20 -6.89
N THR A 321 -11.78 -5.19 -6.01
CA THR A 321 -10.84 -6.30 -5.85
C THR A 321 -10.82 -7.22 -7.07
N THR A 322 -11.97 -7.44 -7.71
CA THR A 322 -12.04 -8.20 -8.97
C THR A 322 -11.31 -7.49 -10.10
N VAL A 323 -11.51 -6.18 -10.24
CA VAL A 323 -10.77 -5.36 -11.22
C VAL A 323 -9.27 -5.37 -10.90
N ALA A 324 -8.88 -5.23 -9.63
CA ALA A 324 -7.47 -5.36 -9.23
C ALA A 324 -6.88 -6.72 -9.61
N ALA A 325 -7.65 -7.82 -9.53
CA ALA A 325 -7.20 -9.15 -9.91
C ALA A 325 -6.97 -9.27 -11.42
N ILE A 326 -7.88 -8.72 -12.23
CA ILE A 326 -7.72 -8.65 -13.69
C ILE A 326 -6.44 -7.89 -14.04
N PHE A 327 -6.23 -6.72 -13.44
CA PHE A 327 -5.05 -5.90 -13.70
C PHE A 327 -3.75 -6.50 -13.15
N ALA A 328 -3.80 -7.26 -12.05
CA ALA A 328 -2.67 -8.06 -11.58
C ALA A 328 -2.28 -9.13 -12.61
N VAL A 329 -3.24 -9.83 -13.21
CA VAL A 329 -2.96 -10.79 -14.29
C VAL A 329 -2.42 -10.08 -15.53
N LEU A 330 -3.04 -8.97 -15.96
CA LEU A 330 -2.57 -8.19 -17.10
C LEU A 330 -1.13 -7.68 -16.88
N SER A 331 -0.79 -7.29 -15.65
CA SER A 331 0.56 -6.81 -15.33
C SER A 331 1.65 -7.85 -15.53
N TYR A 332 1.34 -9.15 -15.36
CA TYR A 332 2.26 -10.23 -15.66
C TYR A 332 2.55 -10.33 -17.16
N PHE A 333 1.53 -10.19 -18.01
CA PHE A 333 1.70 -10.18 -19.47
C PHE A 333 2.31 -8.88 -20.01
N ALA A 334 2.27 -7.82 -19.22
CA ALA A 334 2.81 -6.52 -19.60
C ALA A 334 4.32 -6.37 -19.30
N TYR A 335 4.87 -7.25 -18.45
CA TYR A 335 6.26 -7.27 -18.01
C TYR A 335 7.20 -7.71 -19.13
#